data_AF-A0A966YGB4-F1
#
_entry.id   AF-A0A966YGB4-F1
#
_cell.length_a   1.000
_cell.length_b   1.000
_cell.length_c   1.000
_cell.angle_alpha   90.00
_cell.angle_beta   90.00
_cell.angle_gamma   90.00
#
_symmetry.space_group_name_H-M   'P 1'
#
loop_
_entity.id
_entity.type
_entity.pdbx_description
1 polymer ?
#
loop_
_entity_poly.entity_id
_entity_poly.type
_entity_poly.pdbx_seq_one_letter_code
_entity_poly.pdbx_strand_id
1 'polypeptide(L)'
;GGELAGDDTDGHIDQLARFVAPGRVVAARQPDRNDPNHEPLENNLILLETLVDARGRRLEVIPLDLPPRVGFAGVQLPASYLNFYLLNGAVIMPTFDHAADAAAIKTLAGLFPSRTVEPFSALELIRGRGAVHCVTRDQPV
;
A
#
# COMPACT_ATOMS: atom_id res chain seq x y z
N GLY A 1 -9.46 -11.95 -8.32
CA GLY A 1 -9.49 -10.49 -8.41
C GLY A 1 -9.51 -9.96 -7.00
N GLY A 2 -8.51 -9.16 -6.65
CA GLY A 2 -8.30 -8.61 -5.29
C GLY A 2 -8.45 -7.09 -5.29
N GLU A 3 -9.44 -6.59 -6.02
CA GLU A 3 -9.73 -5.16 -6.16
C GLU A 3 -10.15 -4.58 -4.81
N LEU A 4 -9.68 -3.38 -4.51
CA LEU A 4 -10.19 -2.62 -3.37
C LEU A 4 -11.54 -2.02 -3.73
N ALA A 5 -12.51 -2.09 -2.83
CA ALA A 5 -13.81 -1.45 -3.04
C ALA A 5 -13.66 0.05 -3.34
N GLY A 6 -14.09 0.48 -4.54
CA GLY A 6 -13.97 1.86 -5.03
C GLY A 6 -12.77 2.13 -5.96
N ASP A 7 -11.98 1.11 -6.27
CA ASP A 7 -10.91 1.17 -7.26
C ASP A 7 -11.49 1.16 -8.69
N ASP A 8 -11.21 2.21 -9.47
CA ASP A 8 -11.56 2.34 -10.89
C ASP A 8 -10.38 1.92 -11.82
N THR A 9 -9.30 1.35 -11.26
CA THR A 9 -8.06 1.03 -12.00
C THR A 9 -7.87 -0.45 -12.37
N ASP A 10 -8.93 -1.26 -12.30
CA ASP A 10 -8.88 -2.72 -12.54
C ASP A 10 -7.88 -3.47 -11.62
N GLY A 11 -7.66 -2.98 -10.39
CA GLY A 11 -6.81 -3.67 -9.40
C GLY A 11 -5.31 -3.43 -9.61
N HIS A 12 -4.89 -2.18 -9.80
CA HIS A 12 -3.47 -1.85 -9.91
C HIS A 12 -2.68 -2.37 -8.71
N ILE A 13 -1.61 -3.12 -9.01
CA ILE A 13 -0.77 -3.80 -8.01
C ILE A 13 -0.09 -2.81 -7.04
N ASP A 14 0.06 -1.54 -7.43
CA ASP A 14 0.69 -0.51 -6.59
C ASP A 14 -0.13 -0.16 -5.35
N GLN A 15 -1.42 -0.54 -5.31
CA GLN A 15 -2.27 -0.43 -4.13
C GLN A 15 -2.34 -1.71 -3.30
N LEU A 16 -1.83 -2.83 -3.83
CA LEU A 16 -2.00 -4.17 -3.26
C LEU A 16 -0.69 -4.80 -2.76
N ALA A 17 0.43 -4.62 -3.47
CA ALA A 17 1.72 -5.17 -3.08
C ALA A 17 2.91 -4.41 -3.69
N ARG A 18 3.96 -4.19 -2.91
CA ARG A 18 5.20 -3.50 -3.33
C ARG A 18 6.43 -4.27 -2.88
N PHE A 19 7.41 -4.45 -3.76
CA PHE A 19 8.73 -4.92 -3.35
C PHE A 19 9.44 -3.84 -2.54
N VAL A 20 9.95 -4.20 -1.35
CA VAL A 20 10.74 -3.30 -0.49
C VAL A 20 12.22 -3.66 -0.48
N ALA A 21 12.54 -4.91 -0.84
CA ALA A 21 13.89 -5.39 -1.09
C ALA A 21 13.81 -6.67 -1.95
N PRO A 22 14.94 -7.18 -2.48
CA PRO A 22 14.95 -8.47 -3.17
C PRO A 22 14.43 -9.59 -2.24
N GLY A 23 13.37 -10.28 -2.65
CA GLY A 23 12.70 -11.33 -1.86
C GLY A 23 11.78 -10.83 -0.74
N ARG A 24 11.56 -9.52 -0.60
CA ARG A 24 10.70 -8.93 0.44
C ARG A 24 9.60 -8.08 -0.18
N VAL A 25 8.34 -8.39 0.15
CA VAL A 25 7.15 -7.72 -0.36
C VAL A 25 6.34 -7.20 0.81
N VAL A 26 5.92 -5.94 0.74
CA VAL A 26 4.86 -5.41 1.61
C VAL A 26 3.53 -5.50 0.87
N ALA A 27 2.48 -5.99 1.52
CA ALA A 27 1.19 -6.26 0.88
C ALA A 27 0.01 -5.82 1.77
N ALA A 28 -1.10 -5.42 1.14
CA ALA A 28 -2.24 -4.84 1.82
C ALA A 28 -2.96 -5.90 2.66
N ARG A 29 -3.38 -5.52 3.87
CA ARG A 29 -4.21 -6.33 4.75
C ARG A 29 -5.42 -5.53 5.21
N GLN A 30 -6.59 -6.14 5.21
CA GLN A 30 -7.76 -5.58 5.88
C GLN A 30 -8.05 -6.43 7.11
N PRO A 31 -7.80 -5.94 8.35
CA PRO A 31 -7.97 -6.75 9.55
C PRO A 31 -9.44 -7.00 9.93
N ASP A 32 -10.40 -6.18 9.49
CA ASP A 32 -11.82 -6.39 9.77
C ASP A 32 -12.40 -7.49 8.88
N ARG A 33 -12.76 -8.63 9.49
CA ARG A 33 -13.36 -9.79 8.81
C ARG A 33 -14.70 -9.50 8.14
N ASN A 34 -15.39 -8.44 8.55
CA ASN A 34 -16.68 -8.04 7.96
C ASN A 34 -16.50 -7.10 6.77
N ASP A 35 -15.28 -6.62 6.51
CA ASP A 35 -15.01 -5.78 5.36
C ASP A 35 -14.87 -6.65 4.09
N PRO A 36 -15.55 -6.31 2.97
CA PRO A 36 -15.45 -7.04 1.70
C PRO A 36 -14.02 -7.18 1.17
N ASN A 37 -13.07 -6.33 1.57
CA ASN A 37 -11.67 -6.46 1.16
C ASN A 37 -10.90 -7.50 1.98
N HIS A 38 -11.43 -7.99 3.11
CA HIS A 38 -10.72 -8.93 3.99
C HIS A 38 -10.32 -10.22 3.29
N GLU A 39 -11.30 -10.95 2.78
CA GLU A 39 -11.07 -12.27 2.19
C GLU A 39 -10.18 -12.20 0.93
N PRO A 40 -10.40 -11.28 -0.04
CA PRO A 40 -9.50 -11.16 -1.18
C PRO A 40 -8.06 -10.80 -0.81
N LEU A 41 -7.86 -9.91 0.16
CA LEU A 41 -6.51 -9.50 0.59
C LEU A 41 -5.80 -10.60 1.38
N GLU A 42 -6.52 -11.33 2.22
CA GLU A 42 -5.95 -12.48 2.94
C GLU A 42 -5.51 -13.58 1.97
N ASN A 43 -6.33 -13.87 0.94
CA ASN A 43 -5.95 -14.82 -0.11
C ASN A 43 -4.70 -14.37 -0.87
N ASN A 44 -4.54 -13.07 -1.12
CA ASN A 44 -3.33 -12.53 -1.73
C ASN A 44 -2.10 -12.73 -0.84
N LEU A 45 -2.21 -12.49 0.47
CA LEU A 45 -1.12 -12.72 1.42
C LEU A 45 -0.68 -14.18 1.42
N ILE A 46 -1.64 -15.11 1.54
CA ILE A 46 -1.38 -16.55 1.50
C ILE A 46 -0.69 -16.96 0.19
N LEU A 47 -1.19 -16.46 -0.96
CA LEU A 47 -0.58 -16.76 -2.25
C LEU A 47 0.86 -16.26 -2.31
N LEU A 48 1.11 -14.99 -1.93
CA LEU A 48 2.45 -14.40 -1.96
C LEU A 48 3.45 -15.20 -1.12
N GLU A 49 3.04 -15.74 0.03
CA GLU A 49 3.87 -16.57 0.89
C GLU A 49 4.28 -17.90 0.25
N THR A 50 3.61 -18.35 -0.81
CA THR A 50 3.99 -19.57 -1.56
C THR A 50 4.96 -19.29 -2.71
N LEU A 51 5.14 -18.02 -3.08
CA LEU A 51 5.93 -17.64 -4.26
C LEU A 51 7.43 -17.56 -3.96
N VAL A 52 8.21 -17.71 -5.02
CA VAL A 52 9.66 -17.52 -5.03
C VAL A 52 10.02 -16.45 -6.06
N ASP A 53 11.09 -15.71 -5.79
CA ASP A 53 11.64 -14.77 -6.76
C ASP A 53 12.50 -15.46 -7.83
N ALA A 54 13.00 -14.69 -8.80
CA ALA A 54 13.83 -15.19 -9.89
C ALA A 54 15.18 -15.80 -9.45
N ARG A 55 15.58 -15.63 -8.18
CA ARG A 55 16.78 -16.24 -7.59
C ARG A 55 16.44 -17.46 -6.73
N GLY A 56 15.18 -17.91 -6.71
CA GLY A 56 14.70 -19.05 -5.94
C GLY A 56 14.49 -18.75 -4.46
N ARG A 57 14.50 -17.48 -4.03
CA ARG A 57 14.23 -17.11 -2.64
C ARG A 57 12.73 -17.08 -2.42
N ARG A 58 12.25 -17.71 -1.35
CA ARG A 58 10.86 -17.56 -0.89
C ARG A 58 10.60 -16.10 -0.51
N LEU A 59 9.44 -15.58 -0.88
CA LEU A 59 9.07 -14.21 -0.52
C LEU A 59 8.82 -14.08 0.99
N GLU A 60 9.46 -13.10 1.63
CA GLU A 60 9.05 -12.57 2.92
C GLU A 60 7.90 -11.58 2.67
N VAL A 61 6.71 -11.91 3.16
CA VAL A 61 5.51 -11.08 3.00
C VAL A 61 5.25 -10.31 4.29
N ILE A 62 5.25 -8.98 4.20
CA ILE A 62 4.99 -8.07 5.31
C ILE A 62 3.60 -7.47 5.12
N PRO A 63 2.60 -7.86 5.94
CA PRO A 63 1.28 -7.26 5.84
C PRO A 63 1.31 -5.80 6.33
N LEU A 64 0.62 -4.93 5.59
CA LEU A 64 0.38 -3.54 5.96
C LEU A 64 -1.12 -3.29 5.99
N ASP A 65 -1.63 -2.93 7.17
CA ASP A 65 -3.06 -2.67 7.34
C ASP A 65 -3.49 -1.47 6.51
N LEU A 66 -4.61 -1.62 5.80
CA LEU A 66 -5.27 -0.51 5.13
C LEU A 66 -5.71 0.56 6.15
N PRO A 67 -5.79 1.83 5.72
CA PRO A 67 -6.50 2.84 6.51
C PRO A 67 -7.97 2.43 6.69
N PRO A 68 -8.67 2.99 7.69
CA PRO A 68 -10.12 2.90 7.74
C PRO A 68 -10.76 3.43 6.47
N ARG A 69 -12.02 3.04 6.25
CA ARG A 69 -12.80 3.47 5.10
C ARG A 69 -12.83 5.00 4.98
N VAL A 70 -12.21 5.50 3.93
CA VAL A 70 -12.31 6.91 3.53
C VAL A 70 -13.40 7.02 2.48
N GLY A 71 -14.34 7.95 2.67
CA GLY A 71 -15.43 8.18 1.73
C GLY A 71 -15.55 9.65 1.37
N PHE A 72 -16.00 9.93 0.14
CA PHE A 72 -16.31 11.27 -0.33
C PHE A 72 -17.56 11.25 -1.21
N ALA A 73 -18.46 12.21 -1.02
CA ALA A 73 -19.71 12.33 -1.77
C ALA A 73 -20.56 11.03 -1.83
N GLY A 74 -20.55 10.23 -0.74
CA GLY A 74 -21.30 8.96 -0.66
C GLY A 74 -20.61 7.77 -1.33
N VAL A 75 -19.39 7.93 -1.84
CA VAL A 75 -18.60 6.87 -2.49
C VAL A 75 -17.40 6.52 -1.61
N GLN A 76 -17.09 5.23 -1.49
CA GLN A 76 -15.87 4.74 -0.84
C GLN A 76 -14.67 4.95 -1.77
N LEU A 77 -13.57 5.44 -1.21
CA LEU A 77 -12.33 5.70 -1.93
C LEU A 77 -11.29 4.59 -1.67
N PRO A 78 -10.43 4.27 -2.64
CA PRO A 78 -9.42 3.21 -2.52
C PRO A 78 -8.19 3.71 -1.77
N ALA A 79 -8.34 3.98 -0.48
CA ALA A 79 -7.26 4.48 0.36
C ALA A 79 -6.29 3.35 0.72
N SER A 80 -5.00 3.54 0.39
CA SER A 80 -3.95 2.55 0.68
C SER A 80 -2.63 3.26 0.98
N TYR A 81 -1.98 2.87 2.09
CA TYR A 81 -0.62 3.32 2.42
C TYR A 81 0.44 2.80 1.44
N LEU A 82 0.13 1.74 0.68
CA LEU A 82 1.02 1.15 -0.32
C LEU A 82 1.25 2.03 -1.54
N ASN A 83 0.40 3.05 -1.74
CA ASN A 83 0.60 4.07 -2.77
C ASN A 83 1.69 5.09 -2.38
N PHE A 84 2.73 4.63 -1.66
CA PHE A 84 3.90 5.43 -1.33
C PHE A 84 4.84 5.57 -2.53
N TYR A 85 5.67 6.61 -2.49
CA TYR A 85 6.70 6.88 -3.48
C TYR A 85 8.09 6.85 -2.85
N LEU A 86 9.03 6.16 -3.51
CA LEU A 86 10.41 6.01 -3.03
C LEU A 86 11.30 7.06 -3.68
N LEU A 87 11.92 7.89 -2.85
CA LEU A 87 12.99 8.82 -3.22
C LEU A 87 14.34 8.27 -2.79
N ASN A 88 15.43 8.88 -3.25
CA ASN A 88 16.80 8.48 -2.90
C ASN A 88 17.05 8.45 -1.39
N GLY A 89 16.45 9.38 -0.63
CA GLY A 89 16.60 9.47 0.83
C GLY A 89 15.28 9.51 1.61
N ALA A 90 14.14 9.35 0.96
CA ALA A 90 12.84 9.48 1.62
C ALA A 90 11.78 8.52 1.05
N VAL A 91 10.72 8.32 1.80
CA VAL A 91 9.50 7.60 1.39
C VAL A 91 8.34 8.55 1.61
N ILE A 92 7.70 9.01 0.53
CA ILE A 92 6.50 9.82 0.64
C ILE A 92 5.32 8.88 0.84
N MET A 93 4.73 8.88 2.03
CA MET A 93 3.62 7.97 2.38
C MET A 93 2.29 8.73 2.44
N PRO A 94 1.24 8.32 1.72
CA PRO A 94 -0.07 8.95 1.85
C PRO A 94 -0.65 8.72 3.25
N THR A 95 -1.24 9.74 3.86
CA THR A 95 -1.95 9.68 5.15
C THR A 95 -3.39 10.14 4.99
N PHE A 96 -4.26 9.68 5.90
CA PHE A 96 -5.71 9.86 5.78
C PHE A 96 -6.35 10.49 7.03
N ASP A 97 -5.56 11.17 7.85
CA ASP A 97 -5.98 11.85 9.08
C ASP A 97 -6.63 10.86 10.07
N HIS A 98 -5.96 9.73 10.27
CA HIS A 98 -6.43 8.68 11.16
C HIS A 98 -5.31 8.14 12.05
N ALA A 99 -5.64 7.68 13.26
CA ALA A 99 -4.67 7.11 14.20
C ALA A 99 -3.90 5.89 13.64
N ALA A 100 -4.45 5.24 12.61
CA ALA A 100 -3.83 4.13 11.89
C ALA A 100 -2.61 4.58 11.05
N ASP A 101 -2.53 5.86 10.66
CA ASP A 101 -1.43 6.42 9.88
C ASP A 101 -0.10 6.19 10.61
N ALA A 102 -0.08 6.38 11.93
CA ALA A 102 1.13 6.23 12.75
C ALA A 102 1.69 4.79 12.73
N ALA A 103 0.83 3.79 12.70
CA ALA A 103 1.25 2.40 12.60
C ALA A 103 1.87 2.10 11.24
N ALA A 104 1.28 2.63 10.16
CA ALA A 104 1.81 2.48 8.81
C ALA A 104 3.17 3.17 8.64
N ILE A 105 3.32 4.39 9.14
CA ILE A 105 4.60 5.13 9.15
C ILE A 105 5.67 4.30 9.85
N LYS A 106 5.38 3.78 11.03
CA LYS A 106 6.33 2.97 11.82
C LYS A 106 6.77 1.73 11.05
N THR A 107 5.83 1.03 10.42
CA THR A 107 6.14 -0.16 9.60
C THR A 107 7.03 0.21 8.43
N LEU A 108 6.68 1.23 7.64
CA LEU A 108 7.50 1.64 6.49
C LEU A 108 8.89 2.15 6.92
N ALA A 109 9.00 2.85 8.05
CA ALA A 109 10.28 3.33 8.56
C ALA A 109 11.22 2.16 8.93
N GLY A 110 10.66 1.08 9.48
CA GLY A 110 11.40 -0.16 9.73
C GLY A 110 11.84 -0.88 8.45
N LEU A 111 11.06 -0.77 7.37
CA LEU A 111 11.39 -1.37 6.07
C LEU A 111 12.44 -0.58 5.29
N PHE A 112 12.52 0.73 5.53
CA PHE A 112 13.43 1.64 4.83
C PHE A 112 14.35 2.41 5.81
N PRO A 113 15.25 1.72 6.54
CA PRO A 113 16.04 2.35 7.61
C PRO A 113 17.02 3.44 7.11
N SER A 114 17.34 3.46 5.81
CA SER A 114 18.17 4.49 5.18
C SER A 114 17.36 5.66 4.61
N ARG A 115 16.03 5.69 4.79
CA ARG A 115 15.15 6.73 4.26
C ARG A 115 14.28 7.31 5.36
N THR A 116 13.99 8.61 5.27
CA THR A 116 12.99 9.27 6.10
C THR A 116 11.59 8.99 5.55
N VAL A 117 10.65 8.51 6.37
CA VAL A 117 9.24 8.40 5.96
C VAL A 117 8.58 9.76 6.17
N GLU A 118 8.21 10.42 5.08
CA GLU A 118 7.57 11.72 5.06
C GLU A 118 6.06 11.54 4.81
N PRO A 119 5.20 11.76 5.82
CA PRO A 119 3.76 11.66 5.64
C PRO A 119 3.23 12.79 4.75
N PHE A 120 2.31 12.45 3.85
CA PHE A 120 1.68 13.38 2.93
C PHE A 120 0.16 13.21 2.99
N SER A 121 -0.57 14.26 3.34
CA SER A 121 -2.03 14.21 3.40
C SER A 121 -2.62 13.98 2.00
N ALA A 122 -3.15 12.78 1.78
CA ALA A 122 -3.69 12.36 0.50
C ALA A 122 -5.20 12.64 0.37
N LEU A 123 -5.84 13.24 1.39
CA LEU A 123 -7.29 13.46 1.45
C LEU A 123 -7.87 14.25 0.27
N GLU A 124 -7.10 15.19 -0.29
CA GLU A 124 -7.51 15.96 -1.47
C GLU A 124 -7.18 15.23 -2.78
N LEU A 125 -6.06 14.50 -2.83
CA LEU A 125 -5.61 13.75 -4.01
C LEU A 125 -6.49 12.53 -4.29
N ILE A 126 -6.91 11.83 -3.25
CA ILE A 126 -7.75 10.64 -3.37
C ILE A 126 -9.15 10.96 -3.91
N ARG A 127 -9.60 12.22 -3.82
CA ARG A 127 -10.84 12.69 -4.49
C ARG A 127 -10.74 12.65 -6.02
N GLY A 128 -9.52 12.69 -6.55
CA GLY A 128 -9.21 12.47 -7.97
C GLY A 128 -8.99 10.99 -8.34
N ARG A 129 -9.26 10.04 -7.43
CA ARG A 129 -9.06 8.59 -7.60
C ARG A 129 -7.60 8.16 -7.81
N GLY A 130 -6.63 8.95 -7.37
CA GLY A 130 -5.20 8.61 -7.39
C GLY A 130 -4.47 9.18 -6.17
N ALA A 131 -3.27 8.69 -5.89
CA ALA A 131 -2.41 9.24 -4.83
C ALA A 131 -0.99 9.52 -5.35
N VAL A 132 0.01 9.61 -4.48
CA VAL A 132 1.34 10.15 -4.83
C VAL A 132 2.04 9.36 -5.93
N HIS A 133 1.96 8.02 -5.90
CA HIS A 133 2.60 7.19 -6.91
C HIS A 133 2.03 7.42 -8.31
N CYS A 134 0.72 7.69 -8.39
CA CYS A 134 -0.01 7.87 -9.64
C CYS A 134 0.39 9.15 -10.41
N VAL A 135 1.11 10.08 -9.77
CA VAL A 135 1.56 11.35 -10.36
C VAL A 135 3.08 11.45 -10.53
N THR A 136 3.81 10.35 -10.32
CA THR A 136 5.28 10.32 -10.36
C THR A 136 5.82 9.26 -11.32
N ARG A 137 6.96 9.52 -11.95
CA ARG A 137 7.69 8.55 -12.78
C ARG A 137 9.20 8.67 -12.53
N ASP A 138 9.86 7.55 -12.23
CA ASP A 138 11.29 7.52 -12.01
C ASP A 138 12.08 7.67 -13.31
N GLN A 139 13.15 8.47 -13.27
CA GLN A 139 14.23 8.47 -14.27
C GLN A 139 15.53 8.02 -13.59
N PRO A 140 16.02 6.79 -13.87
CA PRO A 140 17.31 6.34 -13.39
C PRO A 140 18.44 7.24 -13.94
N VAL A 141 19.46 7.53 -13.12
CA VAL A 141 20.69 8.20 -13.53
C VAL A 141 21.75 7.20 -13.99
#